data_AF-A0A075HHT2-F1
#
_entry.id   AF-A0A075HHT2-F1
#
_cell.length_a   1.000
_cell.length_b   1.000
_cell.length_c   1.000
_cell.angle_alpha   90.00
_cell.angle_beta   90.00
_cell.angle_gamma   90.00
#
_symmetry.space_group_name_H-M   'P 1'
#
loop_
_entity.id
_entity.type
_entity.pdbx_description
1 polymer ?
#
loop_
_entity_poly.entity_id
_entity_poly.type
_entity_poly.pdbx_seq_one_letter_code
_entity_poly.pdbx_strand_id
1 'polypeptide(L)'
;MLLHFIFVIKEEDIQKRKSEFEYIKKMAQFYKKWINDNFGINYEIQCDELITKPRSIFQKLDTHTLVRDHEQRGKDTYHFYLTHFKPLWTDCTCEGYHAENFGMIFWQKPNVSDDILFLAEKNCTTVSHEIIHEMLRIKGNKKYIHEVHDVWTKHFYEQLEFQQYGEDFESTEGKPMFLTMDISKFKN
;
A
#
# COMPACT_ATOMS: atom_id res chain seq x y z
N MET A 1 -7.71 -11.46 -11.39
CA MET A 1 -8.25 -10.26 -10.70
C MET A 1 -7.36 -9.08 -11.04
N LEU A 2 -7.82 -7.83 -10.98
CA LEU A 2 -6.99 -6.65 -11.22
C LEU A 2 -6.64 -5.97 -9.89
N LEU A 3 -5.36 -5.67 -9.68
CA LEU A 3 -4.87 -4.81 -8.60
C LEU A 3 -4.33 -3.53 -9.22
N HIS A 4 -4.98 -2.42 -8.91
CA HIS A 4 -4.72 -1.13 -9.51
C HIS A 4 -4.17 -0.16 -8.45
N PHE A 5 -2.87 0.11 -8.52
CA PHE A 5 -2.23 1.12 -7.68
C PHE A 5 -2.45 2.51 -8.26
N ILE A 6 -3.01 3.41 -7.46
CA ILE A 6 -3.39 4.76 -7.87
C ILE A 6 -2.56 5.74 -7.06
N PHE A 7 -1.62 6.43 -7.70
CA PHE A 7 -0.81 7.46 -7.05
C PHE A 7 -1.57 8.78 -7.03
N VAL A 8 -2.09 9.16 -5.87
CA VAL A 8 -2.82 10.42 -5.72
C VAL A 8 -1.81 11.55 -5.52
N ILE A 9 -1.73 12.44 -6.49
CA ILE A 9 -0.69 13.47 -6.57
C ILE A 9 -1.30 14.86 -6.76
N LYS A 10 -0.66 15.88 -6.18
CA LYS A 10 -1.03 17.27 -6.42
C LYS A 10 -0.47 17.73 -7.77
N GLU A 11 -1.25 18.51 -8.51
CA GLU A 11 -0.86 19.02 -9.83
C GLU A 11 0.50 19.73 -9.80
N GLU A 12 0.78 20.51 -8.75
CA GLU A 12 2.05 21.22 -8.55
C GLU A 12 3.28 20.34 -8.27
N ASP A 13 3.06 19.04 -7.99
CA ASP A 13 4.09 18.09 -7.59
C ASP A 13 4.39 17.02 -8.66
N ILE A 14 3.61 16.95 -9.74
CA ILE A 14 3.73 15.93 -10.81
C ILE A 14 5.19 15.78 -11.28
N GLN A 15 5.84 16.90 -11.63
CA GLN A 15 7.22 16.84 -12.14
C GLN A 15 8.25 16.46 -11.06
N LYS A 16 7.99 16.82 -9.80
CA LYS A 16 8.93 16.62 -8.69
C LYS A 16 8.91 15.19 -8.14
N ARG A 17 7.81 14.45 -8.35
CA ARG A 17 7.58 13.12 -7.77
C ARG A 17 7.59 12.01 -8.81
N LYS A 18 8.16 12.26 -9.99
CA LYS A 18 8.30 11.26 -11.07
C LYS A 18 9.08 10.03 -10.61
N SER A 19 10.19 10.19 -9.88
CA SER A 19 10.97 9.05 -9.41
C SER A 19 10.20 8.20 -8.41
N GLU A 20 9.37 8.82 -7.57
CA GLU A 20 8.45 8.09 -6.68
C GLU A 20 7.43 7.28 -7.47
N PHE A 21 6.87 7.82 -8.56
CA PHE A 21 5.94 7.05 -9.40
C PHE A 21 6.62 5.87 -10.11
N GLU A 22 7.86 6.02 -10.55
CA GLU A 22 8.64 4.89 -11.08
C GLU A 22 8.94 3.83 -10.02
N TYR A 23 9.21 4.24 -8.78
CA TYR A 23 9.31 3.32 -7.65
C TYR A 23 8.00 2.57 -7.42
N ILE A 24 6.86 3.27 -7.43
CA ILE A 24 5.52 2.68 -7.26
C ILE A 24 5.25 1.62 -8.33
N LYS A 25 5.63 1.86 -9.59
CA LYS A 25 5.48 0.86 -10.66
C LYS A 25 6.29 -0.41 -10.38
N LYS A 26 7.53 -0.27 -9.92
CA LYS A 26 8.37 -1.42 -9.50
C LYS A 26 7.75 -2.14 -8.30
N MET A 27 7.33 -1.40 -7.29
CA MET A 27 6.65 -1.91 -6.09
C MET A 27 5.36 -2.68 -6.44
N ALA A 28 4.59 -2.20 -7.41
CA ALA A 28 3.37 -2.87 -7.84
C ALA A 28 3.65 -4.24 -8.50
N GLN A 29 4.72 -4.33 -9.30
CA GLN A 29 5.17 -5.61 -9.85
C GLN A 29 5.71 -6.54 -8.76
N PHE A 30 6.42 -5.99 -7.77
CA PHE A 30 6.83 -6.75 -6.60
C PHE A 30 5.61 -7.35 -5.88
N TYR A 31 4.59 -6.55 -5.55
CA TYR A 31 3.40 -7.05 -4.87
C TYR A 31 2.59 -8.05 -5.70
N LYS A 32 2.60 -7.96 -7.03
CA LYS A 32 2.03 -9.01 -7.88
C LYS A 32 2.64 -10.37 -7.59
N LYS A 33 3.98 -10.45 -7.63
CA LYS A 33 4.71 -11.69 -7.37
C LYS A 33 4.52 -12.11 -5.92
N TRP A 34 4.72 -11.19 -4.98
CA TRP A 34 4.60 -11.46 -3.55
C TRP A 34 3.21 -11.98 -3.16
N ILE A 35 2.13 -11.41 -3.70
CA ILE A 35 0.76 -11.91 -3.46
C ILE A 35 0.60 -13.31 -4.04
N ASN A 36 1.12 -13.56 -5.24
CA ASN A 36 1.03 -14.88 -5.87
C ASN A 36 1.76 -15.95 -5.04
N ASP A 37 3.00 -15.67 -4.66
CA ASP A 37 3.86 -16.60 -3.93
C ASP A 37 3.30 -16.93 -2.53
N ASN A 38 2.73 -15.94 -1.84
CA ASN A 38 2.30 -16.09 -0.44
C ASN A 38 0.82 -16.45 -0.26
N PHE A 39 -0.03 -16.10 -1.23
CA PHE A 39 -1.48 -16.33 -1.13
C PHE A 39 -2.04 -17.17 -2.27
N GLY A 40 -1.29 -17.44 -3.33
CA GLY A 40 -1.76 -18.19 -4.50
C GLY A 40 -2.76 -17.41 -5.37
N ILE A 41 -2.84 -16.08 -5.19
CA ILE A 41 -3.78 -15.23 -5.93
C ILE A 41 -3.02 -14.54 -7.07
N ASN A 42 -3.51 -14.69 -8.29
CA ASN A 42 -2.90 -14.07 -9.47
C ASN A 42 -3.62 -12.76 -9.84
N TYR A 43 -2.90 -11.65 -9.67
CA TYR A 43 -3.36 -10.32 -10.07
C TYR A 43 -2.70 -9.88 -11.37
N GLU A 44 -3.48 -9.25 -12.24
CA GLU A 44 -2.95 -8.28 -13.19
C GLU A 44 -2.67 -6.98 -12.44
N ILE A 45 -1.64 -6.23 -12.87
CA ILE A 45 -1.24 -4.97 -12.24
C ILE A 45 -1.51 -3.83 -13.20
N GLN A 46 -2.11 -2.77 -12.67
CA GLN A 46 -2.17 -1.47 -13.29
C GLN A 46 -1.63 -0.41 -12.33
N CYS A 47 -1.01 0.63 -12.90
CA CYS A 47 -0.58 1.81 -12.15
C CYS A 47 -1.00 3.06 -12.90
N ASP A 48 -1.66 4.00 -12.22
CA ASP A 48 -1.99 5.31 -12.76
C ASP A 48 -1.79 6.42 -11.72
N GLU A 49 -1.93 7.67 -12.18
CA GLU A 49 -1.88 8.85 -11.32
C GLU A 49 -3.27 9.48 -11.26
N LEU A 50 -3.76 9.75 -10.04
CA LEU A 50 -4.94 10.56 -9.82
C LEU A 50 -4.51 11.99 -9.47
N ILE A 51 -4.57 12.88 -10.46
CA ILE A 51 -4.16 14.28 -10.31
C ILE A 51 -5.23 15.06 -9.54
N THR A 52 -4.78 15.71 -8.47
CA THR A 52 -5.61 16.52 -7.59
C THR A 52 -5.27 17.99 -7.80
N LYS A 53 -6.27 18.78 -8.19
CA LYS A 53 -6.12 20.23 -8.37
C LYS A 53 -5.97 20.94 -7.02
N PRO A 54 -5.32 22.12 -6.97
CA PRO A 54 -5.32 22.96 -5.79
C PRO A 54 -6.74 23.26 -5.34
N ARG A 55 -7.03 23.05 -4.06
CA ARG A 55 -8.35 23.28 -3.45
C ARG A 55 -8.22 24.26 -2.28
N SER A 56 -9.29 25.03 -2.04
CA SER A 56 -9.39 25.86 -0.83
C SER A 56 -9.33 24.97 0.43
N ILE A 57 -8.91 25.54 1.57
CA ILE A 57 -8.76 24.83 2.86
C ILE A 57 -10.07 24.12 3.29
N PHE A 58 -11.23 24.62 2.83
CA PHE A 58 -12.56 24.06 3.08
C PHE A 58 -12.97 22.91 2.14
N GLN A 59 -12.21 22.65 1.07
CA GLN A 59 -12.47 21.60 0.08
C GLN A 59 -11.43 20.49 0.19
N LYS A 60 -11.19 20.00 1.42
CA LYS A 60 -10.23 18.91 1.64
C LYS A 60 -10.64 17.70 0.82
N LEU A 61 -9.66 17.13 0.12
CA LEU A 61 -9.79 15.80 -0.46
C LEU A 61 -9.88 14.81 0.69
N ASP A 62 -10.87 13.93 0.63
CA ASP A 62 -11.20 13.00 1.69
C ASP A 62 -11.48 11.61 1.11
N THR A 63 -11.71 10.66 2.02
CA THR A 63 -12.04 9.28 1.69
C THR A 63 -13.29 9.19 0.80
N HIS A 64 -14.28 10.08 0.93
CA HIS A 64 -15.48 10.07 0.09
C HIS A 64 -15.17 10.30 -1.39
N THR A 65 -14.20 11.17 -1.69
CA THR A 65 -13.78 11.39 -3.08
C THR A 65 -13.16 10.12 -3.68
N LEU A 66 -12.36 9.39 -2.90
CA LEU A 66 -11.73 8.14 -3.33
C LEU A 66 -12.74 7.01 -3.46
N VAL A 67 -13.71 6.90 -2.54
CA VAL A 67 -14.80 5.92 -2.65
C VAL A 67 -15.58 6.12 -3.94
N ARG A 68 -15.93 7.36 -4.29
CA ARG A 68 -16.64 7.63 -5.55
C ARG A 68 -15.79 7.26 -6.78
N ASP A 69 -14.50 7.56 -6.75
CA ASP A 69 -13.57 7.18 -7.83
C ASP A 69 -13.45 5.65 -7.95
N HIS A 70 -13.35 4.94 -6.83
CA HIS A 70 -13.37 3.48 -6.78
C HIS A 70 -14.65 2.90 -7.40
N GLU A 71 -15.82 3.43 -7.05
CA GLU A 71 -17.10 2.99 -7.63
C GLU A 71 -17.16 3.19 -9.15
N GLN A 72 -16.63 4.31 -9.65
CA GLN A 72 -16.59 4.62 -11.08
C GLN A 72 -15.64 3.72 -11.86
N ARG A 73 -14.54 3.29 -11.24
CA ARG A 73 -13.55 2.39 -11.84
C ARG A 73 -13.95 0.92 -11.80
N GLY A 74 -14.96 0.57 -11.00
CA GLY A 74 -15.57 -0.76 -10.95
C GLY A 74 -15.20 -1.53 -9.69
N LYS A 75 -16.21 -2.14 -9.06
CA LYS A 75 -16.09 -2.78 -7.74
C LYS A 75 -15.37 -4.14 -7.76
N ASP A 76 -15.15 -4.73 -8.94
CA ASP A 76 -14.45 -6.01 -9.11
C ASP A 76 -12.93 -5.87 -9.20
N THR A 77 -12.42 -4.63 -9.17
CA THR A 77 -10.98 -4.32 -9.17
C THR A 77 -10.56 -3.91 -7.77
N TYR A 78 -9.46 -4.49 -7.28
CA TYR A 78 -8.84 -4.04 -6.05
C TYR A 78 -8.08 -2.73 -6.33
N HIS A 79 -8.66 -1.61 -5.90
CA HIS A 79 -8.05 -0.29 -6.03
C HIS A 79 -7.23 0.05 -4.79
N PHE A 80 -5.96 0.41 -4.98
CA PHE A 80 -5.04 0.74 -3.91
C PHE A 80 -4.53 2.17 -4.04
N TYR A 81 -5.00 3.07 -3.18
CA TYR A 81 -4.72 4.50 -3.24
C TYR A 81 -3.51 4.88 -2.39
N LEU A 82 -2.50 5.45 -3.04
CA LEU A 82 -1.29 5.99 -2.39
C LEU A 82 -1.47 7.50 -2.25
N THR A 83 -1.93 7.95 -1.08
CA THR A 83 -2.49 9.29 -0.90
C THR A 83 -1.54 10.29 -0.26
N HIS A 84 -1.65 11.58 -0.60
CA HIS A 84 -0.88 12.66 0.04
C HIS A 84 -1.54 13.24 1.30
N PHE A 85 -2.58 12.58 1.81
CA PHE A 85 -3.34 12.97 3.00
C PHE A 85 -3.69 11.73 3.83
N LYS A 86 -3.88 11.90 5.14
CA LYS A 86 -4.26 10.77 6.01
C LYS A 86 -5.77 10.48 5.89
N PRO A 87 -6.21 9.22 6.04
CA PRO A 87 -7.62 8.93 6.21
C PRO A 87 -8.15 9.68 7.45
N LEU A 88 -9.35 10.27 7.34
CA LEU A 88 -9.95 11.05 8.43
C LEU A 88 -10.34 10.16 9.63
N TRP A 89 -10.56 8.87 9.37
CA TRP A 89 -10.83 7.85 10.37
C TRP A 89 -10.12 6.56 9.93
N THR A 90 -9.34 5.98 10.81
CA THR A 90 -8.70 4.68 10.64
C THR A 90 -8.81 3.92 11.97
N ASP A 91 -9.05 2.63 11.87
CA ASP A 91 -9.03 1.69 12.99
C ASP A 91 -7.63 1.13 13.26
N CYS A 92 -6.62 1.54 12.48
CA CYS A 92 -5.26 1.06 12.55
C CYS A 92 -4.24 2.19 12.76
N THR A 93 -3.19 1.91 13.52
CA THR A 93 -2.07 2.85 13.74
C THR A 93 -1.16 3.00 12.52
N CYS A 94 -1.37 2.22 11.45
CA CYS A 94 -0.56 2.27 10.24
C CYS A 94 -0.90 3.47 9.32
N GLU A 95 -1.90 4.28 9.68
CA GLU A 95 -2.37 5.42 8.86
C GLU A 95 -2.91 5.00 7.48
N GLY A 96 -3.40 3.76 7.39
CA GLY A 96 -4.11 3.19 6.24
C GLY A 96 -5.59 2.97 6.50
N TYR A 97 -6.32 2.58 5.46
CA TYR A 97 -7.71 2.18 5.53
C TYR A 97 -7.99 1.12 4.47
N HIS A 98 -8.71 0.06 4.85
CA HIS A 98 -9.17 -0.97 3.93
C HIS A 98 -10.68 -1.11 3.97
N ALA A 99 -11.22 -1.55 2.84
CA ALA A 99 -12.55 -2.11 2.66
C ALA A 99 -12.48 -3.15 1.53
N GLU A 100 -13.59 -3.82 1.23
CA GLU A 100 -13.63 -4.78 0.12
C GLU A 100 -13.18 -4.15 -1.20
N ASN A 101 -12.16 -4.74 -1.83
CA ASN A 101 -11.54 -4.25 -3.06
C ASN A 101 -11.06 -2.78 -2.99
N PHE A 102 -10.82 -2.24 -1.80
CA PHE A 102 -10.35 -0.88 -1.59
C PHE A 102 -9.27 -0.84 -0.51
N GLY A 103 -8.12 -0.29 -0.85
CA GLY A 103 -7.04 -0.03 0.10
C GLY A 103 -6.57 1.40 -0.07
N MET A 104 -6.18 2.06 1.01
CA MET A 104 -5.48 3.33 0.93
C MET A 104 -4.45 3.45 2.04
N ILE A 105 -3.36 4.14 1.74
CA ILE A 105 -2.38 4.55 2.75
C ILE A 105 -2.04 6.02 2.58
N PHE A 106 -1.59 6.66 3.66
CA PHE A 106 -0.85 7.90 3.55
C PHE A 106 0.56 7.63 3.02
N TRP A 107 0.80 7.95 1.74
CA TRP A 107 2.10 7.82 1.11
C TRP A 107 3.04 8.92 1.60
N GLN A 108 4.04 8.51 2.37
CA GLN A 108 5.05 9.40 2.92
C GLN A 108 6.10 9.75 1.88
N LYS A 109 6.33 11.05 1.72
CA LYS A 109 7.36 11.59 0.84
C LYS A 109 8.71 11.65 1.58
N PRO A 110 9.81 11.15 1.00
CA PRO A 110 11.13 11.28 1.60
C PRO A 110 11.61 12.74 1.58
N ASN A 111 12.43 13.12 2.57
CA ASN A 111 13.04 14.46 2.63
C ASN A 111 14.15 14.64 1.57
N VAL A 112 14.81 13.53 1.21
CA VAL A 112 15.86 13.48 0.19
C VAL A 112 15.31 12.71 -1.00
N SER A 113 15.55 13.20 -2.21
CA SER A 113 15.17 12.49 -3.44
C SER A 113 15.80 11.10 -3.44
N ASP A 114 15.04 10.10 -3.88
CA ASP A 114 15.52 8.74 -4.12
C ASP A 114 16.01 7.98 -2.86
N ASP A 115 15.51 8.38 -1.68
CA ASP A 115 15.68 7.60 -0.44
C ASP A 115 14.81 6.33 -0.48
N ILE A 116 15.30 5.32 -1.20
CA ILE A 116 14.63 4.03 -1.39
C ILE A 116 14.36 3.32 -0.06
N LEU A 117 15.29 3.42 0.90
CA LEU A 117 15.11 2.76 2.19
C LEU A 117 13.94 3.38 2.95
N PHE A 118 13.83 4.72 2.95
CA PHE A 118 12.67 5.41 3.51
C PHE A 118 11.36 4.96 2.85
N LEU A 119 11.32 4.87 1.52
CA LEU A 119 10.13 4.42 0.80
C LEU A 119 9.73 2.98 1.18
N ALA A 120 10.72 2.08 1.28
CA ALA A 120 10.47 0.71 1.72
C ALA A 120 9.94 0.67 3.17
N GLU A 121 10.61 1.36 4.10
CA GLU A 121 10.29 1.31 5.52
C GLU A 121 8.96 1.97 5.87
N LYS A 122 8.63 3.08 5.22
CA LYS A 122 7.43 3.87 5.53
C LYS A 122 6.23 3.49 4.68
N ASN A 123 6.44 3.20 3.40
CA ASN A 123 5.35 2.96 2.48
C ASN A 123 5.14 1.46 2.22
N CYS A 124 6.17 0.69 1.85
CA CYS A 124 5.96 -0.73 1.54
C CYS A 124 5.46 -1.53 2.74
N THR A 125 5.99 -1.31 3.94
CA THR A 125 5.47 -1.97 5.16
C THR A 125 3.96 -1.73 5.33
N THR A 126 3.52 -0.48 5.17
CA THR A 126 2.12 -0.06 5.25
C THR A 126 1.27 -0.59 4.07
N VAL A 127 1.81 -0.62 2.85
CA VAL A 127 1.12 -1.23 1.70
C VAL A 127 0.90 -2.72 1.96
N SER A 128 1.91 -3.43 2.46
CA SER A 128 1.78 -4.85 2.79
C SER A 128 0.73 -5.10 3.87
N HIS A 129 0.63 -4.22 4.87
CA HIS A 129 -0.40 -4.28 5.91
C HIS A 129 -1.82 -4.31 5.31
N GLU A 130 -2.14 -3.32 4.46
CA GLU A 130 -3.47 -3.23 3.86
C GLU A 130 -3.72 -4.34 2.82
N ILE A 131 -2.69 -4.79 2.09
CA ILE A 131 -2.81 -5.93 1.19
C ILE A 131 -3.14 -7.20 1.97
N ILE A 132 -2.49 -7.45 3.10
CA ILE A 132 -2.75 -8.67 3.90
C ILE A 132 -4.18 -8.70 4.41
N HIS A 133 -4.73 -7.56 4.85
CA HIS A 133 -6.16 -7.48 5.22
C HIS A 133 -7.04 -8.02 4.11
N GLU A 134 -6.84 -7.53 2.89
CA GLU A 134 -7.65 -7.94 1.74
C GLU A 134 -7.41 -9.40 1.34
N MET A 135 -6.15 -9.87 1.35
CA MET A 135 -5.84 -11.24 0.96
C MET A 135 -6.44 -12.27 1.93
N LEU A 136 -6.35 -11.99 3.24
CA LEU A 136 -6.95 -12.84 4.27
C LEU A 136 -8.49 -12.79 4.21
N ARG A 137 -9.07 -11.62 3.91
CA ARG A 137 -10.53 -11.48 3.68
C ARG A 137 -10.99 -12.34 2.51
N ILE A 138 -10.33 -12.26 1.36
CA ILE A 138 -10.63 -13.06 0.17
C ILE A 138 -10.52 -14.57 0.45
N LYS A 139 -9.55 -14.97 1.29
CA LYS A 139 -9.41 -16.37 1.75
C LYS A 139 -10.44 -16.80 2.79
N GLY A 140 -11.35 -15.91 3.21
CA GLY A 140 -12.42 -16.23 4.15
C GLY A 140 -11.99 -16.31 5.61
N ASN A 141 -10.82 -15.77 5.96
CA ASN A 141 -10.38 -15.68 7.36
C ASN A 141 -11.29 -14.69 8.11
N LYS A 142 -12.03 -15.17 9.13
CA LYS A 142 -12.97 -14.34 9.89
C LYS A 142 -12.31 -13.39 10.91
N LYS A 143 -11.04 -13.62 11.25
CA LYS A 143 -10.30 -12.84 12.26
C LYS A 143 -9.19 -11.99 11.66
N TYR A 144 -9.18 -11.83 10.33
CA TYR A 144 -8.11 -11.17 9.59
C TYR A 144 -7.71 -9.81 10.18
N ILE A 145 -8.68 -8.96 10.52
CA ILE A 145 -8.41 -7.63 11.10
C ILE A 145 -7.54 -7.74 12.36
N HIS A 146 -7.93 -8.61 13.30
CA HIS A 146 -7.22 -8.78 14.56
C HIS A 146 -5.84 -9.38 14.35
N GLU A 147 -5.71 -10.38 13.48
CA GLU A 147 -4.43 -11.05 13.20
C GLU A 147 -3.43 -10.09 12.55
N VAL A 148 -3.86 -9.28 11.58
CA VAL A 148 -3.00 -8.27 10.94
C VAL A 148 -2.55 -7.22 11.95
N HIS A 149 -3.45 -6.73 12.80
CA HIS A 149 -3.09 -5.72 13.79
C HIS A 149 -2.17 -6.26 14.89
N ASP A 150 -2.32 -7.53 15.28
CA ASP A 150 -1.43 -8.19 16.24
C ASP A 150 0.00 -8.30 15.69
N VAL A 151 0.17 -8.82 14.46
CA VAL A 151 1.48 -8.91 13.81
C VAL A 151 2.08 -7.52 13.57
N TRP A 152 1.26 -6.55 13.17
CA TRP A 152 1.71 -5.16 13.00
C TRP A 152 2.28 -4.59 14.30
N THR A 153 1.58 -4.80 15.42
CA THR A 153 2.03 -4.35 16.75
C THR A 153 3.38 -4.97 17.11
N LYS A 154 3.59 -6.24 16.80
CA LYS A 154 4.85 -6.95 17.06
C LYS A 154 6.04 -6.33 16.33
N HIS A 155 5.84 -5.81 15.13
CA HIS A 155 6.91 -5.11 14.39
C HIS A 155 7.41 -3.86 15.12
N PHE A 156 6.55 -3.15 15.85
CA PHE A 156 6.95 -1.92 16.54
C PHE A 156 7.36 -2.13 18.00
N TYR A 157 6.77 -3.10 18.69
CA TYR A 157 6.91 -3.25 20.14
C TYR A 157 7.60 -4.54 20.58
N GLU A 158 7.68 -5.55 19.72
CA GLU A 158 8.26 -6.87 20.04
C GLU A 158 9.47 -7.22 19.17
N GLN A 159 10.05 -6.22 18.49
CA GLN A 159 11.25 -6.39 17.63
C GLN A 159 11.09 -7.43 16.52
N LEU A 160 9.85 -7.68 16.08
CA LEU A 160 9.64 -8.52 14.90
C LEU A 160 10.16 -7.77 13.67
N GLU A 161 11.12 -8.34 12.95
CA GLU A 161 11.69 -7.71 11.77
C GLU A 161 10.73 -7.79 10.58
N PHE A 162 10.70 -6.74 9.76
CA PHE A 162 10.04 -6.79 8.45
C PHE A 162 10.84 -7.68 7.50
N GLN A 163 10.13 -8.39 6.63
CA GLN A 163 10.76 -9.19 5.57
C GLN A 163 11.32 -8.29 4.49
N GLN A 164 12.53 -8.61 4.03
CA GLN A 164 13.35 -7.76 3.17
C GLN A 164 13.48 -8.35 1.78
N TYR A 165 13.26 -7.53 0.75
CA TYR A 165 13.32 -7.97 -0.65
C TYR A 165 14.19 -7.06 -1.50
N GLY A 166 14.95 -7.67 -2.41
CA GLY A 166 15.81 -6.99 -3.38
C GLY A 166 15.05 -6.45 -4.60
N GLU A 167 15.79 -5.83 -5.53
CA GLU A 167 15.25 -5.35 -6.81
C GLU A 167 14.78 -6.50 -7.72
N ASP A 168 15.32 -7.71 -7.51
CA ASP A 168 14.92 -8.96 -8.17
C ASP A 168 13.65 -9.59 -7.57
N PHE A 169 13.05 -8.94 -6.57
CA PHE A 169 11.85 -9.39 -5.83
C PHE A 169 12.07 -10.65 -4.98
N GLU A 170 13.32 -11.01 -4.71
CA GLU A 170 13.67 -12.13 -3.85
C GLU A 170 14.12 -11.67 -2.47
N SER A 171 14.05 -12.58 -1.48
CA SER A 171 14.48 -12.30 -0.12
C SER A 171 15.95 -11.90 -0.09
N THR A 172 16.31 -10.88 0.70
CA THR A 172 17.70 -10.40 0.78
C THR A 172 18.13 -10.08 2.20
N GLU A 173 19.42 -10.25 2.48
CA GLU A 173 20.10 -9.74 3.68
C GLU A 173 20.83 -8.41 3.40
N GLY A 174 20.84 -7.97 2.15
CA GLY A 174 21.45 -6.71 1.72
C GLY A 174 20.54 -5.50 1.93
N LYS A 175 20.86 -4.39 1.25
CA LYS A 175 20.00 -3.20 1.29
C LYS A 175 18.65 -3.51 0.60
N PRO A 176 17.51 -3.44 1.31
CA PRO A 176 16.22 -3.78 0.72
C PRO A 176 15.76 -2.71 -0.27
N MET A 177 15.08 -3.16 -1.31
CA MET A 177 14.29 -2.31 -2.19
C MET A 177 12.81 -2.27 -1.75
N PHE A 178 12.32 -3.36 -1.17
CA PHE A 178 10.96 -3.49 -0.65
C PHE A 178 10.97 -4.16 0.73
N LEU A 179 10.00 -3.81 1.55
CA LEU A 179 9.78 -4.37 2.87
C LEU A 179 8.32 -4.78 3.02
N THR A 180 8.06 -5.90 3.69
CA THR A 180 6.70 -6.35 4.01
C THR A 180 6.60 -6.79 5.46
N MET A 181 5.38 -6.81 6.00
CA MET A 181 5.11 -7.55 7.24
C MET A 181 5.59 -9.00 7.13
N ASP A 182 5.93 -9.61 8.26
CA ASP A 182 6.37 -11.00 8.30
C ASP A 182 5.21 -11.94 7.99
N ILE A 183 5.17 -12.40 6.74
CA ILE A 183 4.08 -13.22 6.22
C ILE A 183 3.98 -14.59 6.90
N SER A 184 5.08 -15.06 7.51
CA SER A 184 5.13 -16.35 8.23
C SER A 184 4.26 -16.36 9.49
N LYS A 185 3.82 -15.17 9.96
CA LYS A 185 2.94 -15.04 11.12
C LYS A 185 1.47 -15.23 10.81
N PHE A 186 1.10 -15.35 9.54
CA PHE A 186 -0.27 -15.53 9.11
C PHE A 186 -0.52 -16.97 8.68
N LYS A 187 -1.72 -17.49 8.98
CA LYS A 187 -2.19 -18.76 8.43
C LYS A 187 -2.79 -18.50 7.06
N ASN A 188 -1.97 -18.70 6.03
CA ASN A 188 -2.34 -18.45 4.63
C ASN A 188 -2.73 -19.75 3.92
#